data_AF-A0A5K0YM68-F1
#
_entry.id   AF-A0A5K0YM68-F1
#
_cell.length_a   1.000
_cell.length_b   1.000
_cell.length_c   1.000
_cell.angle_alpha   90.00
_cell.angle_beta   90.00
_cell.angle_gamma   90.00
#
_symmetry.space_group_name_H-M   'P 1'
#
loop_
_entity.id
_entity.type
_entity.pdbx_description
1 polymer ?
#
loop_
_entity_poly.entity_id
_entity_poly.type
_entity_poly.pdbx_seq_one_letter_code
_entity_poly.pdbx_strand_id
1 'polypeptide(L)' 'PRQKYCESIHRTVRRKTRTVMVGDVALGSEHPIRIQTMTTTDTKDVAATVEQ' A
#
# COMPACT_ATOMS: atom_id res chain seq x y z
N PRO A 1 25.27 -18.07 7.75
CA PRO A 1 24.03 -18.77 7.34
C PRO A 1 23.25 -17.94 6.30
N ARG A 2 23.11 -18.44 5.07
CA ARG A 2 22.34 -17.77 4.01
C ARG A 2 20.88 -17.68 4.44
N GLN A 3 20.39 -16.45 4.62
CA GLN A 3 19.02 -16.16 5.03
C GLN A 3 18.05 -16.71 3.96
N LYS A 4 16.96 -17.35 4.41
CA LYS A 4 15.92 -17.93 3.56
C LYS A 4 15.33 -16.82 2.67
N TYR A 5 15.38 -16.98 1.34
CA TYR A 5 14.97 -15.94 0.38
C TYR A 5 13.44 -15.70 0.38
N CYS A 6 12.63 -16.77 0.43
CA CYS A 6 11.16 -16.69 0.49
C CYS A 6 10.56 -17.91 1.21
N GLU A 7 9.30 -17.79 1.66
CA GLU A 7 8.60 -18.88 2.36
C GLU A 7 8.08 -19.98 1.43
N SER A 8 7.66 -19.63 0.21
CA SER A 8 7.21 -20.58 -0.81
C SER A 8 7.40 -19.98 -2.20
N ILE A 9 7.77 -20.81 -3.18
CA ILE A 9 7.92 -20.43 -4.59
C ILE A 9 6.56 -20.53 -5.32
N HIS A 10 5.64 -21.36 -4.81
CA HIS A 10 4.35 -21.66 -5.44
C HIS A 10 3.18 -20.85 -4.88
N ARG A 11 3.38 -20.15 -3.75
CA ARG A 11 2.31 -19.40 -3.07
C ARG A 11 2.81 -18.04 -2.64
N THR A 12 2.05 -17.00 -2.98
CA THR A 12 2.31 -15.64 -2.51
C THR A 12 1.94 -15.52 -1.03
N VAL A 13 2.94 -15.26 -0.19
CA VAL A 13 2.76 -15.01 1.24
C VAL A 13 3.21 -13.58 1.53
N ARG A 14 2.31 -12.76 2.07
CA ARG A 14 2.64 -11.39 2.47
C ARG A 14 3.56 -11.42 3.69
N ARG A 15 4.67 -10.68 3.63
CA ARG A 15 5.56 -10.49 4.78
C ARG A 15 4.81 -9.77 5.91
N LYS A 16 4.93 -10.29 7.15
CA LYS A 16 4.47 -9.57 8.35
C LYS A 16 5.30 -8.30 8.53
N THR A 17 4.64 -7.14 8.49
CA THR A 17 5.24 -5.81 8.67
C THR A 17 4.63 -5.13 9.89
N ARG A 18 5.16 -3.98 10.33
CA ARG A 18 4.44 -3.18 11.34
C ARG A 18 3.14 -2.63 10.73
N THR A 19 2.11 -2.46 11.56
CA THR A 19 0.93 -1.68 11.19
C THR A 19 1.24 -0.19 11.29
N VAL A 20 0.86 0.56 10.25
CA VAL A 20 0.97 2.03 10.18
C VAL A 20 -0.41 2.60 9.85
N MET A 21 -0.75 3.71 10.48
CA MET A 21 -2.00 4.44 10.23
C MET A 21 -1.74 5.58 9.25
N VAL A 22 -2.59 5.73 8.23
CA VAL A 22 -2.61 6.87 7.29
C VAL A 22 -4.01 7.46 7.35
N GLY A 23 -4.17 8.56 8.09
CA GLY A 23 -5.49 9.01 8.54
C GLY A 23 -6.18 7.89 9.32
N ASP A 24 -7.40 7.54 8.91
CA ASP A 24 -8.19 6.47 9.53
C ASP A 24 -7.94 5.08 8.91
N VAL A 25 -7.01 4.96 7.95
CA VAL A 25 -6.74 3.70 7.24
C VAL A 25 -5.51 2.99 7.81
N ALA A 26 -5.72 1.78 8.33
CA ALA A 26 -4.65 0.89 8.76
C ALA A 26 -4.02 0.12 7.59
N LEU A 27 -2.68 0.14 7.53
CA LEU A 27 -1.85 -0.49 6.51
C LEU A 27 -0.80 -1.38 7.18
N GLY A 28 -0.60 -2.60 6.66
CA GLY A 28 0.45 -3.51 7.12
C GLY A 28 -0.06 -4.73 7.89
N SER A 29 0.84 -5.66 8.16
CA SER A 29 0.59 -6.89 8.96
C SER A 29 -0.67 -7.68 8.57
N GLU A 30 -1.71 -7.61 9.40
CA GLU A 30 -2.96 -8.36 9.31
C GLU A 30 -4.05 -7.59 8.56
N HIS A 31 -3.82 -6.30 8.25
CA HIS A 31 -4.75 -5.50 7.48
C HIS A 31 -4.68 -5.81 5.98
N PRO A 32 -5.79 -5.72 5.24
CA PRO A 32 -5.81 -6.01 3.81
C PRO A 32 -4.86 -5.10 3.02
N ILE A 33 -4.42 -5.57 1.85
CA ILE A 33 -3.65 -4.75 0.91
C ILE A 33 -4.61 -3.67 0.38
N ARG A 34 -4.25 -2.40 0.61
CA ARG A 34 -5.04 -1.25 0.15
C ARG A 34 -4.64 -0.86 -1.27
N ILE A 35 -5.60 -0.37 -2.04
CA ILE A 35 -5.39 0.17 -3.37
C ILE A 35 -5.21 1.69 -3.23
N GLN A 36 -4.22 2.24 -3.93
CA GLN A 36 -3.95 3.67 -3.99
C GLN A 36 -3.83 4.09 -5.46
N THR A 37 -4.36 5.26 -5.78
CA THR A 37 -4.22 5.93 -7.08
C THR A 37 -3.57 7.30 -6.90
N MET A 38 -3.31 8.00 -8.01
CA MET A 38 -2.72 9.34 -8.02
C MET A 38 -3.48 10.20 -9.04
N THR A 39 -3.77 11.45 -8.69
CA THR A 39 -4.38 12.42 -9.60
C THR A 39 -3.38 12.81 -10.71
N THR A 40 -3.90 13.16 -11.88
CA THR A 40 -3.13 13.55 -13.07
C THR A 40 -3.37 15.00 -13.50
N THR A 41 -4.35 15.68 -12.91
CA THR A 41 -4.58 17.12 -13.08
C THR A 41 -3.49 17.95 -12.44
N ASP A 42 -3.35 19.21 -12.86
CA ASP A 42 -2.44 20.15 -12.20
C ASP A 42 -2.91 20.35 -10.75
N THR A 43 -2.06 20.01 -9.78
CA THR A 43 -2.35 20.15 -8.34
C THR A 43 -2.69 21.58 -7.94
N LYS A 44 -2.25 22.59 -8.70
CA LYS A 44 -2.62 23.99 -8.44
C LYS A 44 -4.06 24.30 -8.86
N ASP A 45 -4.61 23.55 -9.81
CA ASP A 45 -6.03 23.61 -10.15
C ASP A 45 -6.81 22.76 -9.14
N VAL A 46 -7.33 23.46 -8.14
CA VAL A 46 -8.12 22.85 -7.06
C VAL A 46 -9.40 22.21 -7.59
N ALA A 47 -10.07 22.85 -8.55
CA ALA A 47 -11.35 22.35 -9.05
C ALA A 47 -11.15 21.06 -9.86
N ALA A 48 -10.19 21.06 -10.79
CA ALA A 48 -9.88 19.88 -11.59
C ALA A 48 -9.38 18.70 -10.74
N THR A 49 -8.58 18.97 -9.70
CA THR A 49 -8.01 17.93 -8.83
C THR A 49 -9.03 17.31 -7.87
N VAL A 50 -10.11 18.01 -7.55
CA VAL A 50 -11.19 17.47 -6.70
C VAL A 50 -12.19 16.64 -7.50
N GLU A 51 -12.39 16.97 -8.79
CA GLU A 51 -13.33 16.24 -9.66
C GLU A 51 -12.78 14.89 -10.14
N GLN A 52 -11.45 14.73 -10.16
CA GLN A 52 -10.75 13.50 -10.56
C GLN A 52 -10.74 12.41 -9.48
#